data_AF-A0A1I2XAC8-F1
#
_entry.id   AF-A0A1I2XAC8-F1
#
_cell.length_a   1.000
_cell.length_b   1.000
_cell.length_c   1.000
_cell.angle_alpha   90.00
_cell.angle_beta   90.00
_cell.angle_gamma   90.00
#
_symmetry.space_group_name_H-M   'P 1'
#
loop_
_entity.id
_entity.type
_entity.pdbx_description
1 polymer ?
#
loop_
_entity_poly.entity_id
_entity_poly.type
_entity_poly.pdbx_seq_one_letter_code
_entity_poly.pdbx_strand_id
1 'polypeptide(L)'
;MKSKYLFPAWCSLFGYLLTIPGFVLGYLNVMKNFEISGFGFKMREKDGFFQKGFENFTNELCVFLVVIGLILIAFSKSKNEDELNAKLRLNALYWAIMIYYGFYFIWVFLTVIIGEIPFFSGHMGELNLFTPLLIFIFRFYYLKHIKNESYLISEPKFLPHQPFKRIGIIMSLTCLIGLIVGLAIDLQSDVKDSALAIIYAGLIIGLLLWAFSKNKIEDEMVMQHRLESLQMAVYLNYGLILIGTLLLYSLSYLYFLLYAEFSLLLYFVLRMEYVNYKNVRLLNRIEGGISYEE
;
A
#
# COMPACT_ATOMS: atom_id res chain seq x y z
N MET A 1 -22.00 7.60 9.36
CA MET A 1 -22.05 6.23 8.78
C MET A 1 -21.12 5.29 9.56
N LYS A 2 -21.48 4.02 9.81
CA LYS A 2 -20.63 3.08 10.60
C LYS A 2 -19.47 2.52 9.75
N SER A 3 -18.25 2.54 10.28
CA SER A 3 -17.07 1.93 9.64
C SER A 3 -17.24 0.41 9.50
N LYS A 4 -17.17 -0.13 8.28
CA LYS A 4 -17.37 -1.57 8.02
C LYS A 4 -16.12 -2.43 8.25
N TYR A 5 -14.92 -1.91 7.96
CA TYR A 5 -13.70 -2.71 7.86
C TYR A 5 -12.68 -2.44 8.98
N LEU A 6 -13.14 -2.20 10.21
CA LEU A 6 -12.25 -1.99 11.37
C LEU A 6 -12.34 -3.16 12.36
N PHE A 7 -11.19 -3.52 12.93
CA PHE A 7 -11.08 -4.51 14.00
C PHE A 7 -11.65 -3.99 15.33
N PRO A 8 -12.07 -4.88 16.24
CA PRO A 8 -12.39 -4.50 17.62
C PRO A 8 -11.26 -3.72 18.31
N ALA A 9 -11.60 -2.84 19.26
CA ALA A 9 -10.62 -1.97 19.92
C ALA A 9 -9.48 -2.75 20.63
N TRP A 10 -9.78 -3.93 21.18
CA TRP A 10 -8.80 -4.77 21.87
C TRP A 10 -7.70 -5.32 20.93
N CYS A 11 -7.96 -5.39 19.62
CA CYS A 11 -6.96 -5.84 18.64
C CYS A 11 -5.75 -4.90 18.58
N SER A 12 -5.91 -3.61 18.89
CA SER A 12 -4.80 -2.66 18.93
C SER A 12 -3.75 -3.03 19.97
N LEU A 13 -4.17 -3.61 21.10
CA LEU A 13 -3.27 -4.06 22.16
C LEU A 13 -2.41 -5.24 21.71
N PHE A 14 -3.02 -6.23 21.03
CA PHE A 14 -2.27 -7.30 20.36
C PHE A 14 -1.36 -6.76 19.26
N GLY A 15 -1.81 -5.72 18.55
CA GLY A 15 -1.00 -5.03 17.57
C GLY A 15 0.32 -4.53 18.16
N TYR A 16 0.28 -3.78 19.27
CA TYR A 16 1.50 -3.33 19.97
C TYR A 16 2.35 -4.49 20.50
N LEU A 17 1.70 -5.54 21.04
CA LEU A 17 2.38 -6.75 21.52
C LEU A 17 3.16 -7.46 20.41
N LEU A 18 2.69 -7.42 19.15
CA LEU A 18 3.37 -8.03 18.01
C LEU A 18 4.41 -7.09 17.40
N THR A 19 4.06 -5.82 17.20
CA THR A 19 4.92 -4.84 16.53
C THR A 19 6.20 -4.56 17.30
N ILE A 20 6.14 -4.41 18.63
CA ILE A 20 7.33 -4.06 19.43
C ILE A 20 8.39 -5.18 19.39
N PRO A 21 8.07 -6.46 19.72
CA PRO A 21 9.02 -7.56 19.57
C PRO A 21 9.41 -7.78 18.10
N GLY A 22 8.49 -7.58 17.16
CA GLY A 22 8.78 -7.66 15.72
C GLY A 22 9.86 -6.69 15.27
N PHE A 23 9.79 -5.42 15.69
CA PHE A 23 10.85 -4.45 15.38
C PHE A 23 12.16 -4.74 16.10
N VAL A 24 12.12 -5.20 17.36
CA VAL A 24 13.32 -5.60 18.10
C VAL A 24 14.01 -6.77 17.40
N LEU A 25 13.25 -7.81 17.05
CA LEU A 25 13.77 -8.98 16.33
C LEU A 25 14.27 -8.59 14.94
N GLY A 26 13.54 -7.73 14.21
CA GLY A 26 13.94 -7.22 12.91
C GLY A 26 15.25 -6.44 12.97
N TYR A 27 15.42 -5.57 13.98
CA TYR A 27 16.67 -4.86 14.20
C TYR A 27 17.84 -5.82 14.48
N LEU A 28 17.64 -6.82 15.35
CA LEU A 28 18.67 -7.82 15.64
C LEU A 28 19.01 -8.66 14.41
N ASN A 29 18.01 -9.08 13.65
CA ASN A 29 18.20 -9.87 12.44
C ASN A 29 18.97 -9.09 11.38
N VAL A 30 18.55 -7.88 11.05
CA VAL A 30 19.15 -7.05 10.01
C VAL A 30 20.51 -6.49 10.41
N MET A 31 20.66 -5.93 11.62
CA MET A 31 21.88 -5.20 12.02
C MET A 31 22.93 -6.08 12.69
N LYS A 32 22.52 -7.21 13.28
CA LYS A 32 23.40 -8.12 14.01
C LYS A 32 23.50 -9.50 13.37
N ASN A 33 22.86 -9.72 12.22
CA ASN A 33 22.75 -11.03 11.57
C ASN A 33 22.25 -12.11 12.54
N PHE A 34 21.34 -11.72 13.45
CA PHE A 34 20.78 -12.63 14.43
C PHE A 34 19.76 -13.56 13.76
N GLU A 35 19.95 -14.86 13.93
CA GLU A 35 19.03 -15.89 13.48
C GLU A 35 18.62 -16.75 14.68
N ILE A 36 17.34 -17.08 14.79
CA ILE A 36 16.87 -17.99 15.83
C ILE A 36 17.41 -19.38 15.49
N SER A 37 18.24 -19.93 16.38
CA SER A 37 18.85 -21.25 16.21
C SER A 37 17.78 -22.34 16.12
N GLY A 38 17.84 -23.17 15.08
CA GLY A 38 16.86 -24.23 14.85
C GLY A 38 15.53 -23.75 14.26
N PHE A 39 15.35 -22.45 14.03
CA PHE A 39 14.14 -21.89 13.42
C PHE A 39 14.26 -21.87 11.88
N GLY A 40 14.42 -23.05 11.30
CA GLY A 40 14.56 -23.21 9.86
C GLY A 40 14.22 -24.62 9.42
N PHE A 41 13.99 -24.78 8.13
CA PHE A 41 13.70 -26.08 7.53
C PHE A 41 14.69 -26.40 6.42
N LYS A 42 14.99 -27.69 6.24
CA LYS A 42 15.75 -28.16 5.09
C LYS A 42 14.83 -28.12 3.86
N MET A 43 14.90 -27.05 3.09
CA MET A 43 14.09 -26.85 1.89
C MET A 43 14.65 -27.56 0.66
N ARG A 44 15.95 -27.87 0.64
CA ARG A 44 16.63 -28.52 -0.49
C ARG A 44 17.62 -29.58 -0.03
N GLU A 45 17.78 -30.63 -0.84
CA GLU A 45 18.68 -31.75 -0.52
C GLU A 45 20.16 -31.34 -0.51
N LYS A 46 20.53 -30.43 -1.42
CA LYS A 46 21.87 -29.89 -1.61
C LYS A 46 21.84 -28.37 -1.63
N ASP A 47 22.95 -27.77 -1.24
CA ASP A 47 23.18 -26.34 -1.45
C ASP A 47 23.33 -26.07 -2.95
N GLY A 48 22.55 -25.12 -3.46
CA GLY A 48 22.74 -24.55 -4.78
C GLY A 48 23.72 -23.37 -4.74
N PHE A 49 24.17 -22.92 -5.91
CA PHE A 49 25.13 -21.81 -6.03
C PHE A 49 24.63 -20.48 -5.42
N PHE A 50 23.30 -20.30 -5.37
CA PHE A 50 22.64 -19.09 -4.87
C PHE A 50 21.60 -19.37 -3.77
N GLN A 51 21.45 -20.62 -3.32
CA GLN A 51 20.39 -20.99 -2.38
C GLN A 51 20.85 -22.10 -1.45
N LYS A 52 20.68 -21.91 -0.14
CA LYS A 52 21.13 -22.90 0.86
C LYS A 52 20.09 -24.01 1.00
N GLY A 53 20.53 -25.22 1.30
CA GLY A 53 19.68 -26.37 1.55
C GLY A 53 18.84 -26.22 2.82
N PHE A 54 19.36 -25.50 3.81
CA PHE A 54 18.65 -25.08 5.02
C PHE A 54 18.41 -23.57 4.99
N GLU A 55 17.17 -23.15 5.17
CA GLU A 55 16.75 -21.75 5.18
C GLU A 55 16.15 -21.42 6.56
N ASN A 56 16.58 -20.29 7.13
CA ASN A 56 16.11 -19.81 8.42
C ASN A 56 14.91 -18.87 8.23
N PHE A 57 13.82 -19.08 8.97
CA PHE A 57 12.58 -18.33 8.82
C PHE A 57 12.49 -17.07 9.70
N THR A 58 13.60 -16.66 10.34
CA THR A 58 13.60 -15.53 11.28
C THR A 58 13.16 -14.23 10.61
N ASN A 59 13.58 -13.97 9.37
CA ASN A 59 13.21 -12.75 8.65
C ASN A 59 11.71 -12.73 8.32
N GLU A 60 11.17 -13.86 7.87
CA GLU A 60 9.75 -14.05 7.61
C GLU A 60 8.94 -13.79 8.88
N LEU A 61 9.37 -14.35 10.00
CA LEU A 61 8.74 -14.09 11.31
C LEU A 61 8.77 -12.59 11.66
N CYS A 62 9.87 -11.88 11.42
CA CYS A 62 9.95 -10.42 11.63
C CYS A 62 8.89 -9.69 10.80
N VAL A 63 8.82 -9.97 9.49
CA VAL A 63 7.84 -9.36 8.59
C VAL A 63 6.42 -9.65 9.06
N PHE A 64 6.12 -10.89 9.44
CA PHE A 64 4.80 -11.28 9.96
C PHE A 64 4.42 -10.51 11.23
N LEU A 65 5.31 -10.47 12.22
CA LEU A 65 5.06 -9.76 13.48
C LEU A 65 4.85 -8.27 13.27
N VAL A 66 5.71 -7.63 12.45
CA VAL A 66 5.64 -6.19 12.17
C VAL A 66 4.40 -5.86 11.36
N VAL A 67 4.17 -6.51 10.22
CA VAL A 67 3.06 -6.18 9.30
C VAL A 67 1.70 -6.48 9.94
N ILE A 68 1.51 -7.66 10.55
CA ILE A 68 0.25 -7.98 11.23
C ILE A 68 0.03 -7.02 12.40
N GLY A 69 1.06 -6.79 13.22
CA GLY A 69 0.96 -5.87 14.35
C GLY A 69 0.56 -4.46 13.93
N LEU A 70 1.19 -3.92 12.89
CA LEU A 70 0.88 -2.59 12.37
C LEU A 70 -0.52 -2.51 11.76
N ILE A 71 -0.97 -3.54 11.02
CA ILE A 71 -2.35 -3.58 10.49
C ILE A 71 -3.37 -3.57 11.63
N LEU A 72 -3.13 -4.32 12.70
CA LEU A 72 -4.00 -4.34 13.88
C LEU A 72 -4.01 -2.97 14.57
N ILE A 73 -2.87 -2.31 14.75
CA ILE A 73 -2.80 -0.95 15.32
C ILE A 73 -3.53 0.05 14.42
N ALA A 74 -3.27 0.01 13.11
CA ALA A 74 -3.77 0.93 12.10
C ALA A 74 -5.31 0.91 12.01
N PHE A 75 -5.91 -0.28 12.00
CA PHE A 75 -7.33 -0.43 11.68
C PHE A 75 -8.17 -0.97 12.84
N SER A 76 -7.70 -0.86 14.08
CA SER A 76 -8.55 -1.05 15.24
C SER A 76 -9.51 0.13 15.47
N LYS A 77 -10.71 -0.17 15.96
CA LYS A 77 -11.69 0.83 16.37
C LYS A 77 -11.19 1.65 17.55
N SER A 78 -11.52 2.94 17.53
CA SER A 78 -11.38 3.80 18.70
C SER A 78 -12.58 3.59 19.65
N LYS A 79 -12.44 3.97 20.93
CA LYS A 79 -13.49 3.82 21.96
C LYS A 79 -14.85 4.35 21.51
N ASN A 80 -14.86 5.51 20.86
CA ASN A 80 -16.00 6.06 20.14
C ASN A 80 -15.62 6.17 18.65
N GLU A 81 -16.28 5.40 17.79
CA GLU A 81 -16.03 5.40 16.35
C GLU A 81 -17.12 6.25 15.67
N ASP A 82 -16.76 7.48 15.32
CA ASP A 82 -17.64 8.49 14.74
C ASP A 82 -17.16 8.94 13.34
N GLU A 83 -17.90 9.86 12.74
CA GLU A 83 -17.59 10.38 11.40
C GLU A 83 -16.29 11.19 11.37
N LEU A 84 -15.94 11.82 12.48
CA LEU A 84 -14.67 12.51 12.66
C LEU A 84 -13.49 11.55 12.50
N ASN A 85 -13.54 10.41 13.19
CA ASN A 85 -12.52 9.38 13.10
C ASN A 85 -12.42 8.76 11.69
N ALA A 86 -13.52 8.66 10.95
CA ALA A 86 -13.50 8.25 9.55
C ALA A 86 -12.77 9.30 8.67
N LYS A 87 -13.14 10.58 8.77
CA LYS A 87 -12.49 11.69 8.04
C LYS A 87 -11.00 11.79 8.37
N LEU A 88 -10.62 11.60 9.64
CA LEU A 88 -9.23 11.56 10.10
C LEU A 88 -8.44 10.41 9.48
N ARG A 89 -9.00 9.20 9.44
CA ARG A 89 -8.33 8.06 8.82
C ARG A 89 -8.14 8.26 7.33
N LEU A 90 -9.13 8.79 6.62
CA LEU A 90 -9.00 9.09 5.20
C LEU A 90 -7.88 10.09 4.94
N ASN A 91 -7.83 11.17 5.74
CA ASN A 91 -6.76 12.16 5.65
C ASN A 91 -5.40 11.53 5.95
N ALA A 92 -5.29 10.74 7.01
CA ALA A 92 -4.05 10.09 7.37
C ALA A 92 -3.57 9.09 6.30
N LEU A 93 -4.47 8.28 5.75
CA LEU A 93 -4.16 7.31 4.68
C LEU A 93 -3.72 8.00 3.39
N TYR A 94 -4.44 9.05 2.99
CA TYR A 94 -4.07 9.88 1.84
C TYR A 94 -2.63 10.37 1.97
N TRP A 95 -2.30 11.00 3.10
CA TRP A 95 -0.97 11.55 3.32
C TRP A 95 0.09 10.46 3.51
N ALA A 96 -0.26 9.32 4.10
CA ALA A 96 0.66 8.20 4.21
C ALA A 96 1.13 7.71 2.85
N ILE A 97 0.20 7.54 1.91
CA ILE A 97 0.50 7.15 0.54
C ILE A 97 1.30 8.24 -0.18
N MET A 98 0.85 9.51 -0.09
CA MET A 98 1.54 10.62 -0.76
C MET A 98 2.98 10.83 -0.25
N ILE A 99 3.19 10.75 1.07
CA ILE A 99 4.53 10.88 1.67
C ILE A 99 5.39 9.67 1.32
N TYR A 100 4.84 8.45 1.39
CA TYR A 100 5.55 7.23 1.03
C TYR A 100 6.07 7.28 -0.41
N TYR A 101 5.20 7.54 -1.40
CA TYR A 101 5.65 7.63 -2.79
C TYR A 101 6.50 8.87 -3.05
N GLY A 102 6.29 9.97 -2.33
CA GLY A 102 7.18 11.13 -2.37
C GLY A 102 8.60 10.77 -1.96
N PHE A 103 8.78 10.04 -0.85
CA PHE A 103 10.09 9.54 -0.42
C PHE A 103 10.66 8.52 -1.40
N TYR A 104 9.85 7.61 -1.93
CA TYR A 104 10.27 6.67 -2.97
C TYR A 104 10.85 7.39 -4.18
N PHE A 105 10.16 8.40 -4.73
CA PHE A 105 10.65 9.15 -5.90
C PHE A 105 11.88 10.01 -5.59
N ILE A 106 11.92 10.65 -4.42
CA ILE A 106 13.12 11.39 -3.98
C ILE A 106 14.31 10.43 -3.92
N TRP A 107 14.11 9.23 -3.38
CA TRP A 107 15.17 8.23 -3.29
C TRP A 107 15.64 7.77 -4.67
N VAL A 108 14.73 7.39 -5.56
CA VAL A 108 15.07 7.01 -6.95
C VAL A 108 15.83 8.14 -7.66
N PHE A 109 15.44 9.39 -7.42
CA PHE A 109 16.13 10.55 -7.97
C PHE A 109 17.55 10.71 -7.39
N LEU A 110 17.73 10.51 -6.09
CA LEU A 110 19.04 10.56 -5.44
C LEU A 110 19.97 9.45 -5.93
N THR A 111 19.48 8.22 -6.12
CA THR A 111 20.31 7.12 -6.63
C THR A 111 20.78 7.38 -8.06
N VAL A 112 19.98 8.07 -8.88
CA VAL A 112 20.39 8.45 -10.25
C VAL A 112 21.49 9.52 -10.25
N ILE A 113 21.51 10.43 -9.26
CA ILE A 113 22.50 11.53 -9.19
C ILE A 113 23.78 11.11 -8.47
N ILE A 114 23.62 10.46 -7.32
CA ILE A 114 24.69 10.22 -6.34
C ILE A 114 25.25 8.79 -6.48
N GLY A 115 24.53 7.89 -7.16
CA GLY A 115 24.84 6.47 -7.21
C GLY A 115 24.31 5.70 -6.00
N GLU A 116 24.82 4.49 -5.79
CA GLU A 116 24.39 3.64 -4.68
C GLU A 116 24.80 4.22 -3.33
N ILE A 117 23.84 4.42 -2.43
CA ILE A 117 24.08 4.81 -1.04
C ILE A 117 24.13 3.53 -0.19
N PRO A 118 25.30 3.09 0.32
CA PRO A 118 25.49 1.74 0.88
C PRO A 118 24.56 1.37 2.04
N PHE A 119 24.11 2.34 2.84
CA PHE A 119 23.21 2.09 3.97
C PHE A 119 21.77 1.80 3.55
N PHE A 120 21.29 2.47 2.50
CA PHE A 120 19.89 2.37 2.07
C PHE A 120 19.69 1.34 0.96
N SER A 121 20.72 1.05 0.15
CA SER A 121 20.62 0.14 -1.00
C SER A 121 20.33 -1.31 -0.59
N GLY A 122 20.90 -1.77 0.54
CA GLY A 122 20.76 -3.16 0.99
C GLY A 122 19.40 -3.51 1.62
N HIS A 123 18.69 -2.54 2.20
CA HIS A 123 17.53 -2.79 3.07
C HIS A 123 16.24 -2.08 2.62
N MET A 124 16.24 -1.49 1.42
CA MET A 124 15.12 -0.67 0.95
C MET A 124 13.81 -1.46 0.81
N GLY A 125 13.89 -2.67 0.22
CA GLY A 125 12.71 -3.51 0.01
C GLY A 125 12.00 -3.85 1.33
N GLU A 126 12.77 -4.04 2.41
CA GLU A 126 12.26 -4.35 3.75
C GLU A 126 11.57 -3.13 4.38
N LEU A 127 12.16 -1.93 4.24
CA LEU A 127 11.59 -0.68 4.74
C LEU A 127 10.28 -0.31 4.02
N ASN A 128 10.18 -0.60 2.71
CA ASN A 128 8.98 -0.31 1.92
C ASN A 128 7.74 -1.05 2.44
N LEU A 129 7.92 -2.22 3.07
CA LEU A 129 6.82 -3.01 3.62
C LEU A 129 6.04 -2.24 4.68
N PHE A 130 6.69 -1.71 5.71
CA PHE A 130 5.96 -1.15 6.86
C PHE A 130 5.86 0.37 6.86
N THR A 131 6.64 1.07 6.03
CA THR A 131 6.69 2.55 6.00
C THR A 131 5.32 3.21 5.77
N PRO A 132 4.49 2.80 4.78
CA PRO A 132 3.15 3.38 4.60
C PRO A 132 2.27 3.25 5.84
N LEU A 133 2.30 2.09 6.52
CA LEU A 133 1.53 1.83 7.73
C LEU A 133 2.01 2.70 8.90
N LEU A 134 3.33 2.85 9.08
CA LEU A 134 3.90 3.69 10.12
C LEU A 134 3.50 5.16 9.94
N ILE A 135 3.62 5.71 8.73
CA ILE A 135 3.24 7.10 8.44
C ILE A 135 1.74 7.29 8.70
N PHE A 136 0.91 6.32 8.28
CA PHE A 136 -0.52 6.34 8.55
C PHE A 136 -0.83 6.38 10.04
N ILE A 137 -0.28 5.43 10.81
CA ILE A 137 -0.49 5.31 12.26
C ILE A 137 -0.07 6.61 12.95
N PHE A 138 1.16 7.06 12.71
CA PHE A 138 1.71 8.28 13.31
C PHE A 138 0.79 9.47 13.03
N ARG A 139 0.44 9.70 11.75
CA ARG A 139 -0.40 10.83 11.36
C ARG A 139 -1.81 10.73 11.92
N PHE A 140 -2.40 9.55 11.94
CA PHE A 140 -3.73 9.34 12.48
C PHE A 140 -3.80 9.68 13.96
N TYR A 141 -2.89 9.15 14.77
CA TYR A 141 -2.84 9.45 16.21
C TYR A 141 -2.47 10.91 16.49
N TYR A 142 -1.55 11.50 15.72
CA TYR A 142 -1.22 12.92 15.79
C TYR A 142 -2.45 13.81 15.54
N LEU A 143 -3.17 13.58 14.44
CA LEU A 143 -4.35 14.36 14.11
C LEU A 143 -5.47 14.14 15.12
N LYS A 144 -5.64 12.91 15.61
CA LYS A 144 -6.60 12.58 16.66
C LYS A 144 -6.31 13.33 17.97
N HIS A 145 -5.04 13.43 18.36
CA HIS A 145 -4.65 14.16 19.57
C HIS A 145 -4.90 15.67 19.46
N ILE A 146 -4.62 16.28 18.30
CA ILE A 146 -4.77 17.73 18.10
C ILE A 146 -6.22 18.13 17.86
N LYS A 147 -6.96 17.36 17.07
CA LYS A 147 -8.31 17.70 16.61
C LYS A 147 -9.40 17.04 17.46
N ASN A 148 -9.20 16.99 18.77
CA ASN A 148 -10.27 16.55 19.67
C ASN A 148 -11.48 17.48 19.50
N GLU A 149 -12.64 16.89 19.19
CA GLU A 149 -13.96 17.56 19.15
C GLU A 149 -14.17 18.62 18.04
N SER A 150 -13.25 18.75 17.07
CA SER A 150 -13.40 19.71 15.96
C SER A 150 -13.84 19.03 14.65
N TYR A 151 -15.14 19.12 14.33
CA TYR A 151 -15.68 18.61 13.06
C TYR A 151 -15.21 19.37 11.81
N LEU A 152 -14.60 20.56 12.00
CA LEU A 152 -14.01 21.37 10.94
C LEU A 152 -12.61 20.86 10.58
N ILE A 153 -12.55 19.69 9.93
CA ILE A 153 -11.30 19.15 9.40
C ILE A 153 -11.21 19.51 7.91
N SER A 154 -10.07 20.10 7.52
CA SER A 154 -9.74 20.26 6.11
C SER A 154 -9.68 18.90 5.42
N GLU A 155 -10.54 18.73 4.43
CA GLU A 155 -10.53 17.56 3.55
C GLU A 155 -9.17 17.43 2.84
N PRO A 156 -8.76 16.19 2.48
CA PRO A 156 -7.56 16.02 1.67
C PRO A 156 -7.67 16.84 0.38
N LYS A 157 -6.60 17.57 0.02
CA LYS A 157 -6.58 18.36 -1.22
C LYS A 157 -6.38 17.42 -2.42
N PHE A 158 -7.48 16.87 -2.92
CA PHE A 158 -7.48 16.08 -4.15
C PHE A 158 -7.22 16.96 -5.38
N LEU A 159 -6.61 16.35 -6.40
CA LEU A 159 -6.37 16.99 -7.70
C LEU A 159 -7.70 17.29 -8.41
N PRO A 160 -7.80 18.38 -9.18
CA PRO A 160 -8.98 18.67 -9.99
C PRO A 160 -9.40 17.49 -10.88
N HIS A 161 -10.71 17.35 -11.12
CA HIS A 161 -11.25 16.25 -11.93
C HIS A 161 -10.63 16.21 -13.33
N GLN A 162 -10.59 17.35 -14.04
CA GLN A 162 -9.90 17.48 -15.32
C GLN A 162 -8.81 18.56 -15.21
N PRO A 163 -7.67 18.39 -15.89
CA PRO A 163 -7.32 17.29 -16.81
C PRO A 163 -6.72 16.04 -16.12
N PHE A 164 -6.38 16.12 -14.83
CA PHE A 164 -5.56 15.12 -14.13
C PHE A 164 -6.16 13.70 -14.10
N LYS A 165 -7.48 13.53 -13.95
CA LYS A 165 -8.11 12.19 -13.98
C LYS A 165 -7.88 11.51 -15.32
N ARG A 166 -8.06 12.22 -16.44
CA ARG A 166 -7.88 11.67 -17.79
C ARG A 166 -6.43 11.34 -18.06
N ILE A 167 -5.52 12.24 -17.69
CA ILE A 167 -4.07 12.02 -17.82
C ILE A 167 -3.66 10.79 -17.02
N GLY A 168 -4.09 10.69 -15.75
CA GLY A 168 -3.77 9.56 -14.89
C GLY A 168 -4.26 8.22 -15.44
N ILE A 169 -5.50 8.15 -15.95
CA ILE A 169 -6.04 6.93 -16.57
C ILE A 169 -5.21 6.52 -17.79
N ILE A 170 -5.01 7.44 -18.74
CA ILE A 170 -4.31 7.14 -19.99
C ILE A 170 -2.88 6.69 -19.68
N MET A 171 -2.16 7.44 -18.84
CA MET A 171 -0.80 7.14 -18.43
C MET A 171 -0.69 5.80 -17.69
N SER A 172 -1.61 5.50 -16.77
CA SER A 172 -1.60 4.21 -16.06
C SER A 172 -1.79 3.04 -17.02
N LEU A 173 -2.75 3.15 -17.95
CA LEU A 173 -3.05 2.08 -18.90
C LEU A 173 -1.91 1.88 -19.90
N THR A 174 -1.34 2.96 -20.44
CA THR A 174 -0.21 2.86 -21.39
C THR A 174 1.03 2.29 -20.71
N CYS A 175 1.36 2.73 -19.49
CA CYS A 175 2.49 2.18 -18.75
C CYS A 175 2.25 0.73 -18.31
N LEU A 176 1.02 0.35 -17.94
CA LEU A 176 0.70 -1.04 -17.59
C LEU A 176 0.85 -1.97 -18.80
N ILE A 177 0.35 -1.55 -19.97
CA ILE A 177 0.56 -2.28 -21.23
C ILE A 177 2.05 -2.35 -21.57
N GLY A 178 2.76 -1.23 -21.46
CA GLY A 178 4.21 -1.17 -21.69
C GLY A 178 5.00 -2.12 -20.79
N LEU A 179 4.60 -2.27 -19.53
CA LEU A 179 5.24 -3.19 -18.59
C LEU A 179 4.98 -4.64 -19.00
N ILE A 180 3.74 -5.01 -19.36
CA ILE A 180 3.40 -6.36 -19.83
C ILE A 180 4.16 -6.71 -21.11
N VAL A 181 4.20 -5.78 -22.08
CA VAL A 181 4.93 -5.95 -23.34
C VAL A 181 6.43 -6.06 -23.09
N GLY A 182 6.99 -5.21 -22.22
CA GLY A 182 8.41 -5.24 -21.87
C GLY A 182 8.84 -6.54 -21.18
N LEU A 183 7.94 -7.19 -20.42
CA LEU A 183 8.20 -8.53 -19.88
C LEU A 183 8.17 -9.62 -20.96
N ALA A 184 7.39 -9.45 -22.03
CA ALA A 184 7.22 -10.44 -23.09
C ALA A 184 8.29 -10.36 -24.20
N ILE A 185 8.89 -9.20 -24.43
CA ILE A 185 9.88 -8.99 -25.50
C ILE A 185 11.31 -9.18 -24.97
N ASP A 186 12.13 -9.89 -25.73
CA ASP A 186 13.56 -10.04 -25.48
C ASP A 186 14.35 -8.92 -26.22
N LEU A 187 14.41 -7.74 -25.61
CA LEU A 187 15.28 -6.63 -26.05
C LEU A 187 16.69 -6.79 -25.48
N GLN A 188 17.65 -6.06 -26.06
CA GLN A 188 18.98 -5.90 -25.47
C GLN A 188 18.88 -5.41 -24.02
N SER A 189 19.58 -6.09 -23.10
CA SER A 189 19.40 -6.00 -21.64
C SER A 189 19.41 -4.58 -21.10
N ASP A 190 20.43 -3.78 -21.46
CA ASP A 190 20.64 -2.47 -20.84
C ASP A 190 19.55 -1.44 -21.20
N VAL A 191 19.08 -1.51 -22.45
CA VAL A 191 18.00 -0.64 -22.95
C VAL A 191 16.67 -1.08 -22.34
N LYS A 192 16.45 -2.39 -22.21
CA LYS A 192 15.24 -2.98 -21.62
C LYS A 192 15.08 -2.55 -20.16
N ASP A 193 16.14 -2.65 -19.36
CA ASP A 193 16.09 -2.35 -17.92
C ASP A 193 15.81 -0.87 -17.66
N SER A 194 16.48 0.02 -18.41
CA SER A 194 16.26 1.47 -18.33
C SER A 194 14.83 1.85 -18.74
N ALA A 195 14.32 1.25 -19.81
CA ALA A 195 12.95 1.50 -20.28
C ALA A 195 11.90 1.00 -19.28
N LEU A 196 12.08 -0.20 -18.72
CA LEU A 196 11.18 -0.78 -17.71
C LEU A 196 11.14 0.08 -16.44
N ALA A 197 12.27 0.62 -15.99
CA ALA A 197 12.32 1.52 -14.83
C ALA A 197 11.49 2.81 -15.07
N ILE A 198 11.60 3.42 -16.25
CA ILE A 198 10.83 4.61 -16.63
C ILE A 198 9.33 4.28 -16.72
N ILE A 199 8.98 3.16 -17.36
CA ILE A 199 7.60 2.69 -17.48
C ILE A 199 7.00 2.43 -16.09
N TYR A 200 7.76 1.82 -15.19
CA TYR A 200 7.35 1.52 -13.83
C TYR A 200 7.11 2.79 -13.00
N ALA A 201 8.04 3.75 -13.05
CA ALA A 201 7.86 5.06 -12.42
C ALA A 201 6.64 5.80 -13.00
N GLY A 202 6.46 5.76 -14.32
CA GLY A 202 5.29 6.30 -15.02
C GLY A 202 3.99 5.63 -14.59
N LEU A 203 3.98 4.31 -14.36
CA LEU A 203 2.81 3.59 -13.87
C LEU A 203 2.40 4.09 -12.48
N ILE A 204 3.35 4.24 -11.55
CA ILE A 204 3.06 4.75 -10.20
C ILE A 204 2.54 6.19 -10.26
N ILE A 205 3.16 7.08 -11.03
CA ILE A 205 2.71 8.47 -11.19
C ILE A 205 1.31 8.51 -11.79
N GLY A 206 1.05 7.74 -12.86
CA GLY A 206 -0.26 7.63 -13.49
C GLY A 206 -1.33 7.17 -12.49
N LEU A 207 -1.02 6.14 -11.71
CA LEU A 207 -1.94 5.60 -10.70
C LEU A 207 -2.19 6.59 -9.57
N LEU A 208 -1.20 7.35 -9.12
CA LEU A 208 -1.38 8.42 -8.13
C LEU A 208 -2.30 9.54 -8.65
N LEU A 209 -2.09 9.97 -9.90
CA LEU A 209 -2.96 10.96 -10.55
C LEU A 209 -4.40 10.46 -10.67
N TRP A 210 -4.58 9.18 -11.04
CA TRP A 210 -5.90 8.56 -11.16
C TRP A 210 -6.58 8.37 -9.78
N ALA A 211 -5.83 7.88 -8.79
CA ALA A 211 -6.32 7.62 -7.44
C ALA A 211 -6.79 8.90 -6.73
N PHE A 212 -5.98 9.96 -6.81
CA PHE A 212 -6.18 11.18 -6.01
C PHE A 212 -6.74 12.37 -6.79
N SER A 213 -7.31 12.14 -7.97
CA SER A 213 -8.15 13.12 -8.65
C SER A 213 -9.62 13.02 -8.20
N LYS A 214 -10.27 14.19 -8.16
CA LYS A 214 -11.70 14.31 -7.82
C LYS A 214 -12.57 13.60 -8.86
N ASN A 215 -13.69 13.09 -8.39
CA ASN A 215 -14.82 12.70 -9.23
C ASN A 215 -15.59 13.98 -9.64
N LYS A 216 -16.57 13.84 -10.55
CA LYS A 216 -17.38 14.99 -11.01
C LYS A 216 -18.15 15.64 -9.86
N ILE A 217 -18.68 14.81 -8.96
CA ILE A 217 -19.33 15.20 -7.73
C ILE A 217 -18.50 14.56 -6.61
N GLU A 218 -18.05 15.38 -5.67
CA GLU A 218 -17.26 14.96 -4.53
C GLU A 218 -18.06 15.28 -3.26
N ASP A 219 -18.82 14.30 -2.79
CA ASP A 219 -19.67 14.40 -1.60
C ASP A 219 -19.12 13.53 -0.45
N GLU A 220 -19.80 13.54 0.70
CA GLU A 220 -19.40 12.77 1.88
C GLU A 220 -19.45 11.25 1.64
N MET A 221 -20.37 10.78 0.79
CA MET A 221 -20.47 9.37 0.44
C MET A 221 -19.26 8.92 -0.39
N VAL A 222 -18.80 9.74 -1.34
CA VAL A 222 -17.57 9.51 -2.12
C VAL A 222 -16.36 9.49 -1.19
N MET A 223 -16.27 10.39 -0.21
CA MET A 223 -15.22 10.37 0.81
C MET A 223 -15.21 9.06 1.59
N GLN A 224 -16.38 8.61 2.05
CA GLN A 224 -16.51 7.34 2.75
C GLN A 224 -16.11 6.15 1.87
N HIS A 225 -16.50 6.14 0.60
CA HIS A 225 -16.10 5.10 -0.34
C HIS A 225 -14.60 5.10 -0.62
N ARG A 226 -13.94 6.27 -0.68
CA ARG A 226 -12.48 6.36 -0.78
C ARG A 226 -11.80 5.72 0.43
N LEU A 227 -12.26 6.04 1.64
CA LEU A 227 -11.71 5.44 2.86
C LEU A 227 -11.83 3.93 2.81
N GLU A 228 -13.04 3.42 2.53
CA GLU A 228 -13.29 1.99 2.46
C GLU A 228 -12.49 1.30 1.36
N SER A 229 -12.33 1.94 0.20
CA SER A 229 -11.55 1.37 -0.90
C SER A 229 -10.07 1.28 -0.56
N LEU A 230 -9.55 2.29 0.11
CA LEU A 230 -8.15 2.38 0.45
C LEU A 230 -7.80 1.43 1.61
N GLN A 231 -8.68 1.30 2.60
CA GLN A 231 -8.59 0.25 3.63
C GLN A 231 -8.55 -1.15 2.99
N MET A 232 -9.46 -1.45 2.07
CA MET A 232 -9.49 -2.73 1.37
C MET A 232 -8.24 -2.96 0.51
N ALA A 233 -7.71 -1.91 -0.12
CA ALA A 233 -6.47 -1.97 -0.88
C ALA A 233 -5.28 -2.34 -0.01
N VAL A 234 -5.17 -1.70 1.16
CA VAL A 234 -4.14 -1.99 2.15
C VAL A 234 -4.28 -3.44 2.64
N TYR A 235 -5.48 -3.89 3.01
CA TYR A 235 -5.67 -5.28 3.45
C TYR A 235 -5.32 -6.31 2.39
N LEU A 236 -5.76 -6.11 1.14
CA LEU A 236 -5.46 -7.04 0.07
C LEU A 236 -3.96 -7.06 -0.25
N ASN A 237 -3.34 -5.88 -0.36
CA ASN A 237 -1.93 -5.77 -0.67
C ASN A 237 -1.04 -6.41 0.40
N TYR A 238 -1.27 -6.09 1.67
CA TYR A 238 -0.51 -6.70 2.76
C TYR A 238 -0.83 -8.16 2.99
N GLY A 239 -2.08 -8.59 2.76
CA GLY A 239 -2.43 -10.01 2.77
C GLY A 239 -1.65 -10.79 1.72
N LEU A 240 -1.54 -10.26 0.50
CA LEU A 240 -0.71 -10.84 -0.55
C LEU A 240 0.77 -10.83 -0.17
N ILE A 241 1.29 -9.75 0.43
CA ILE A 241 2.66 -9.66 0.92
C ILE A 241 2.96 -10.78 1.91
N LEU A 242 2.12 -10.96 2.94
CA LEU A 242 2.31 -12.01 3.93
C LEU A 242 2.28 -13.42 3.32
N ILE A 243 1.37 -13.67 2.37
CA ILE A 243 1.34 -14.94 1.63
C ILE A 243 2.63 -15.12 0.80
N GLY A 244 3.05 -14.07 0.09
CA GLY A 244 4.28 -14.05 -0.70
C GLY A 244 5.52 -14.34 0.13
N THR A 245 5.60 -13.78 1.34
CA THR A 245 6.69 -14.04 2.30
C THR A 245 6.80 -15.50 2.72
N LEU A 246 5.71 -16.29 2.68
CA LEU A 246 5.78 -17.73 2.99
C LEU A 246 6.11 -18.60 1.77
N LEU A 247 5.71 -18.14 0.58
CA LEU A 247 5.68 -18.98 -0.62
C LEU A 247 6.84 -18.69 -1.60
N LEU A 248 7.37 -17.47 -1.60
CA LEU A 248 8.35 -17.01 -2.58
C LEU A 248 9.69 -16.74 -1.92
N TYR A 249 10.78 -17.04 -2.63
CA TYR A 249 12.14 -16.91 -2.13
C TYR A 249 13.04 -16.25 -3.18
N SER A 250 14.16 -15.65 -2.74
CA SER A 250 15.19 -15.09 -3.62
C SER A 250 14.62 -14.05 -4.62
N LEU A 251 15.06 -14.08 -5.88
CA LEU A 251 14.64 -13.13 -6.92
C LEU A 251 13.13 -13.11 -7.15
N SER A 252 12.45 -14.24 -7.04
CA SER A 252 10.98 -14.30 -7.21
C SER A 252 10.26 -13.47 -6.15
N TYR A 253 10.76 -13.45 -4.92
CA TYR A 253 10.20 -12.62 -3.85
C TYR A 253 10.45 -11.13 -4.12
N LEU A 254 11.64 -10.76 -4.61
CA LEU A 254 11.95 -9.37 -4.95
C LEU A 254 11.05 -8.83 -6.07
N TYR A 255 10.86 -9.59 -7.16
CA TYR A 255 9.91 -9.20 -8.22
C TYR A 255 8.48 -9.09 -7.69
N PHE A 256 8.08 -10.00 -6.79
CA PHE A 256 6.78 -9.94 -6.16
C PHE A 256 6.58 -8.67 -5.32
N LEU A 257 7.58 -8.25 -4.54
CA LEU A 257 7.55 -6.99 -3.80
C LEU A 257 7.44 -5.77 -4.73
N LEU A 258 8.15 -5.79 -5.86
CA LEU A 258 8.03 -4.75 -6.89
C LEU A 258 6.60 -4.67 -7.45
N TYR A 259 5.94 -5.80 -7.70
CA TYR A 259 4.51 -5.77 -8.09
C TYR A 259 3.61 -5.29 -6.94
N ALA A 260 3.95 -5.64 -5.70
CA ALA A 260 3.19 -5.23 -4.52
C ALA A 260 3.13 -3.71 -4.39
N GLU A 261 4.21 -2.99 -4.71
CA GLU A 261 4.29 -1.53 -4.59
C GLU A 261 3.22 -0.79 -5.41
N PHE A 262 2.99 -1.10 -6.68
CA PHE A 262 1.92 -0.42 -7.44
C PHE A 262 0.55 -1.09 -7.28
N SER A 263 0.49 -2.37 -6.89
CA SER A 263 -0.77 -3.12 -6.78
C SER A 263 -1.74 -2.52 -5.74
N LEU A 264 -1.23 -1.87 -4.69
CA LEU A 264 -2.05 -1.14 -3.72
C LEU A 264 -2.86 -0.03 -4.41
N LEU A 265 -2.20 0.83 -5.20
CA LEU A 265 -2.87 1.90 -5.93
C LEU A 265 -3.80 1.34 -7.01
N LEU A 266 -3.36 0.31 -7.73
CA LEU A 266 -4.15 -0.34 -8.76
C LEU A 266 -5.46 -0.89 -8.19
N TYR A 267 -5.40 -1.66 -7.10
CA TYR A 267 -6.60 -2.21 -6.47
C TYR A 267 -7.51 -1.10 -5.93
N PHE A 268 -6.94 -0.08 -5.29
CA PHE A 268 -7.70 1.07 -4.81
C PHE A 268 -8.53 1.71 -5.92
N VAL A 269 -7.89 2.00 -7.05
CA VAL A 269 -8.52 2.60 -8.22
C VAL A 269 -9.60 1.69 -8.80
N LEU A 270 -9.29 0.40 -9.01
CA LEU A 270 -10.25 -0.56 -9.56
C LEU A 270 -11.51 -0.66 -8.68
N ARG A 271 -11.33 -0.75 -7.36
CA ARG A 271 -12.46 -0.79 -6.42
C ARG A 271 -13.26 0.52 -6.43
N MET A 272 -12.58 1.67 -6.48
CA MET A 272 -13.24 2.97 -6.56
C MET A 272 -14.12 3.10 -7.82
N GLU A 273 -13.60 2.74 -8.99
CA GLU A 273 -14.37 2.82 -10.24
C GLU A 273 -15.53 1.81 -10.24
N TYR A 274 -15.33 0.60 -9.70
CA TYR A 274 -16.40 -0.37 -9.54
C TYR A 274 -17.54 0.13 -8.65
N VAL A 275 -17.21 0.71 -7.48
CA VAL A 275 -18.21 1.27 -6.55
C VAL A 275 -18.97 2.43 -7.21
N ASN A 276 -18.26 3.34 -7.90
CA ASN A 276 -18.88 4.43 -8.64
C ASN A 276 -19.84 3.92 -9.72
N TYR A 277 -19.41 2.95 -10.54
CA TYR A 277 -20.25 2.34 -11.58
C TYR A 277 -21.51 1.70 -10.99
N LYS A 278 -21.36 0.95 -9.89
CA LYS A 278 -22.50 0.31 -9.20
C LYS A 278 -23.50 1.34 -8.68
N ASN A 279 -23.02 2.44 -8.09
CA ASN A 279 -23.87 3.49 -7.55
C ASN A 279 -24.63 4.23 -8.65
N VAL A 280 -23.97 4.61 -9.75
CA VAL A 280 -24.64 5.24 -10.90
C VAL A 280 -25.71 4.33 -11.48
N ARG A 281 -25.41 3.03 -11.64
CA ARG A 281 -26.39 2.05 -12.14
C ARG A 281 -27.59 1.89 -11.20
N LEU A 282 -27.38 1.98 -9.90
CA LEU A 282 -28.46 1.91 -8.90
C LEU A 282 -29.34 3.16 -8.97
N LEU A 283 -28.75 4.36 -9.06
CA LEU A 283 -29.47 5.63 -9.21
C LEU A 283 -30.36 5.61 -10.46
N ASN A 284 -29.80 5.24 -11.62
CA ASN A 284 -30.56 5.18 -12.87
C ASN A 284 -31.74 4.19 -12.80
N ARG A 285 -31.64 3.11 -12.02
CA ARG A 285 -32.76 2.16 -11.80
C ARG A 285 -33.85 2.75 -10.93
N ILE A 286 -33.48 3.53 -9.92
CA ILE A 286 -34.44 4.19 -9.03
C ILE A 286 -35.17 5.29 -9.82
N GLU A 287 -34.44 6.13 -10.55
CA GLU A 287 -35.00 7.17 -11.40
C GLU A 287 -35.93 6.60 -12.47
N GLY A 288 -35.49 5.53 -13.16
CA GLY A 288 -36.31 4.84 -14.14
C GLY A 288 -37.51 4.10 -13.53
N GLY A 289 -37.50 3.74 -12.25
CA GLY A 289 -38.64 3.13 -11.55
C GLY A 289 -39.72 4.14 -11.18
N ILE A 290 -39.30 5.36 -10.77
CA ILE A 290 -40.20 6.45 -10.40
C ILE A 290 -40.96 6.99 -11.61
N SER A 291 -40.37 6.96 -12.82
CA SER A 291 -41.04 7.45 -14.04
C SER A 291 -42.21 6.59 -14.54
N TYR A 292 -42.47 5.41 -13.94
CA TYR A 292 -43.59 4.54 -14.32
C TYR A 292 -44.74 4.56 -13.29
N GLU A 293 -44.65 5.36 -12.23
CA GLU A 293 -45.67 5.48 -11.17
C GLU A 293 -46.49 6.80 -11.22
N GLU A 294 -46.39 7.59 -12.31
CA GLU A 294 -47.28 8.74 -12.61
C GLU A 294 -48.31 8.41 -13.71
#